data_AF-A0A354EYP6-F1
#
_entry.id   AF-A0A354EYP6-F1
#
_cell.length_a   1.000
_cell.length_b   1.000
_cell.length_c   1.000
_cell.angle_alpha   90.00
_cell.angle_beta   90.00
_cell.angle_gamma   90.00
#
_symmetry.space_group_name_H-M   'P 1'
#
loop_
_entity.id
_entity.type
_entity.pdbx_description
1 polymer ?
#
loop_
_entity_poly.entity_id
_entity_poly.type
_entity_poly.pdbx_seq_one_letter_code
_entity_poly.pdbx_strand_id
1 'polypeptide(L)'
;MPLDKKNYDEKNNLIAVTLFETYLSKFTLEHPEFYQTTYCKVFQAIDDYLHKNSSENTTLQAFLQKKPTHYNLDRHLFSVFSRLSGQFPEQTSFVTLNSSFTLQSADYFVKLIIDDFLVPPSSSPVTMSQMMSSRTSSIDEEEAPSLAQTRFFSDDNHVSSRSPYNPSRPSLLFSNENRGVIEMQADDCEDVWVNAIGIVSRSHLPKDLAHYFESPICPASFNYAPKEDSHVALWLRKRHLPVISGTSGSTEGLISRIFQLAKFTQEERRMLIFAQACNMVANGHHSFFEAMIVADHFGYPLVEQETMLDFYLQCIPESIRISDAFIAFLNSSLVQQLLTDMSFAIEQEVEATVLSASSRSSGLR
;
A
#
# COMPACT_ATOMS: atom_id res chain seq x y z
N MET A 1 6.48 -18.34 -21.32
CA MET A 1 7.86 -18.87 -21.37
C MET A 1 8.35 -19.07 -19.94
N PRO A 2 9.12 -20.11 -19.61
CA PRO A 2 9.68 -20.24 -18.27
C PRO A 2 10.75 -19.15 -18.11
N LEU A 3 10.48 -18.18 -17.24
CA LEU A 3 11.45 -17.17 -16.81
C LEU A 3 12.68 -17.89 -16.21
N ASP A 4 13.88 -17.37 -16.43
CA ASP A 4 15.10 -17.94 -15.86
C ASP A 4 14.96 -17.95 -14.32
N LYS A 5 14.74 -19.15 -13.76
CA LYS A 5 14.35 -19.37 -12.36
C LYS A 5 15.36 -18.83 -11.34
N LYS A 6 16.55 -18.40 -11.78
CA LYS A 6 17.60 -17.86 -10.90
C LYS A 6 17.36 -16.41 -10.48
N ASN A 7 16.57 -15.64 -11.23
CA ASN A 7 16.36 -14.22 -10.97
C ASN A 7 15.03 -13.93 -10.24
N TYR A 8 14.20 -14.95 -10.06
CA TYR A 8 12.86 -14.84 -9.50
C TYR A 8 12.73 -15.64 -8.20
N ASP A 9 11.96 -15.10 -7.25
CA ASP A 9 11.64 -15.77 -6.00
C ASP A 9 10.52 -16.83 -6.16
N GLU A 10 10.14 -17.48 -5.06
CA GLU A 10 9.07 -18.48 -5.03
C GLU A 10 7.68 -17.96 -5.42
N LYS A 11 7.49 -16.63 -5.39
CA LYS A 11 6.27 -15.94 -5.81
C LYS A 11 6.40 -15.28 -7.18
N ASN A 12 7.41 -15.65 -7.96
CA ASN A 12 7.66 -15.12 -9.29
C ASN A 12 7.90 -13.60 -9.32
N ASN A 13 8.41 -13.03 -8.22
CA ASN A 13 8.87 -11.64 -8.19
C ASN A 13 10.35 -11.56 -8.59
N LEU A 14 10.72 -10.52 -9.34
CA LEU A 14 12.12 -10.28 -9.69
C LEU A 14 12.89 -9.87 -8.42
N ILE A 15 13.90 -10.64 -8.04
CA ILE A 15 14.63 -10.49 -6.77
C ILE A 15 15.32 -9.11 -6.69
N ALA A 16 15.87 -8.63 -7.81
CA ALA A 16 16.50 -7.31 -7.85
C ALA A 16 15.53 -6.18 -7.50
N VAL A 17 14.25 -6.31 -7.87
CA VAL A 17 13.21 -5.31 -7.61
C VAL A 17 12.75 -5.34 -6.16
N THR A 18 12.55 -6.53 -5.59
CA THR A 18 12.20 -6.66 -4.17
C THR A 18 13.32 -6.15 -3.26
N LEU A 19 14.57 -6.38 -3.65
CA LEU A 19 15.75 -5.79 -3.00
C LEU A 19 15.75 -4.27 -3.13
N PHE A 20 15.56 -3.72 -4.34
CA PHE A 20 15.54 -2.28 -4.56
C PHE A 20 14.46 -1.59 -3.72
N GLU A 21 13.23 -2.09 -3.72
CA GLU A 21 12.14 -1.53 -2.89
C GLU A 21 12.46 -1.62 -1.40
N THR A 22 13.09 -2.72 -0.96
CA THR A 22 13.50 -2.91 0.43
C THR A 22 14.60 -1.92 0.83
N TYR A 23 15.60 -1.70 -0.02
CA TYR A 23 16.65 -0.71 0.23
C TYR A 23 16.15 0.73 0.16
N LEU A 24 15.20 1.04 -0.73
CA LEU A 24 14.51 2.33 -0.76
C LEU A 24 13.73 2.57 0.54
N SER A 25 13.15 1.51 1.10
CA SER A 25 12.42 1.55 2.36
C SER A 25 13.36 1.70 3.56
N LYS A 26 14.50 1.00 3.55
CA LYS A 26 15.58 1.19 4.53
C LYS A 26 16.08 2.64 4.54
N PHE A 27 16.40 3.20 3.36
CA PHE A 27 16.76 4.61 3.21
C PHE A 27 15.70 5.52 3.83
N THR A 28 14.43 5.26 3.55
CA THR A 28 13.31 6.06 4.08
C THR A 28 13.21 6.01 5.61
N LEU A 29 13.46 4.85 6.23
CA LEU A 29 13.48 4.72 7.69
C LEU A 29 14.72 5.37 8.33
N GLU A 30 15.86 5.35 7.65
CA GLU A 30 17.13 5.93 8.12
C GLU A 30 17.18 7.46 7.99
N HIS A 31 16.26 8.06 7.21
CA HIS A 31 16.16 9.49 6.98
C HIS A 31 14.80 10.10 7.42
N PRO A 32 14.41 9.98 8.71
CA PRO A 32 13.14 10.48 9.21
C PRO A 32 12.97 12.00 9.10
N GLU A 33 14.07 12.75 8.99
CA GLU A 33 14.10 14.21 8.90
C GLU A 33 13.29 14.78 7.71
N PHE A 34 13.15 14.03 6.62
CA PHE A 34 12.35 14.44 5.47
C PHE A 34 10.85 14.48 5.78
N TYR A 35 10.39 13.66 6.72
CA TYR A 35 8.97 13.38 6.95
C TYR A 35 8.42 14.06 8.18
N GLN A 36 9.27 14.37 9.16
CA GLN A 36 8.86 14.84 10.48
C GLN A 36 7.90 16.03 10.41
N THR A 37 8.25 17.07 9.66
CA THR A 37 7.40 18.28 9.53
C THR A 37 6.00 17.94 9.00
N THR A 38 5.93 17.07 8.00
CA THR A 38 4.66 16.68 7.36
C THR A 38 3.80 15.82 8.30
N TYR A 39 4.41 14.88 9.03
CA TYR A 39 3.68 14.07 10.03
C TYR A 39 3.27 14.88 11.25
N CYS A 40 4.08 15.82 11.73
CA CYS A 40 3.68 16.76 12.79
C CYS A 40 2.41 17.53 12.40
N LYS A 41 2.31 17.95 11.14
CA LYS A 41 1.10 18.58 10.59
C LYS A 41 -0.09 17.62 10.56
N VAL A 42 0.11 16.33 10.24
CA VAL A 42 -0.92 15.30 10.35
C VAL A 42 -1.39 15.14 11.80
N PHE A 43 -0.47 15.04 12.76
CA PHE A 43 -0.79 14.91 14.17
C PHE A 43 -1.58 16.11 14.68
N GLN A 44 -1.16 17.32 14.31
CA GLN A 44 -1.89 18.54 14.65
C GLN A 44 -3.28 18.58 14.00
N ALA A 45 -3.43 18.11 12.76
CA ALA A 45 -4.73 18.04 12.11
C ALA A 45 -5.67 17.05 12.79
N ILE A 46 -5.15 15.90 13.24
CA ILE A 46 -5.90 14.91 14.03
C ILE A 46 -6.27 15.51 15.38
N ASP A 47 -5.32 16.13 16.09
CA ASP A 47 -5.55 16.75 17.38
C ASP A 47 -6.60 17.87 17.30
N ASP A 48 -6.48 18.76 16.31
CA ASP A 48 -7.47 19.80 16.02
C ASP A 48 -8.86 19.22 15.74
N TYR A 49 -8.92 18.12 14.97
CA TYR A 49 -10.18 17.45 14.66
C TYR A 49 -10.83 16.88 15.92
N LEU A 50 -10.04 16.35 16.86
CA LEU A 50 -10.49 15.75 18.10
C LEU A 50 -10.84 16.78 19.19
N HIS A 51 -10.10 17.89 19.27
CA HIS A 51 -10.14 18.83 20.40
C HIS A 51 -10.70 20.22 20.11
N LYS A 52 -10.90 20.64 18.85
CA LYS A 52 -11.65 21.89 18.59
C LYS A 52 -13.04 21.73 19.16
N ASN A 53 -13.34 22.54 20.19
CA ASN A 53 -14.60 22.61 20.97
C ASN A 53 -15.64 21.68 20.38
N SER A 54 -15.83 20.51 20.98
CA SER A 54 -16.64 19.43 20.40
C SER A 54 -18.02 19.90 19.92
N SER A 55 -18.59 20.96 20.48
CA SER A 55 -19.83 21.61 20.01
C SER A 55 -19.74 22.37 18.68
N GLU A 56 -18.56 22.88 18.28
CA GLU A 56 -18.33 23.68 17.08
C GLU A 56 -17.82 22.86 15.89
N ASN A 57 -17.19 21.70 16.15
CA ASN A 57 -16.77 20.79 15.08
C ASN A 57 -17.97 19.96 14.58
N THR A 58 -18.77 20.55 13.68
CA THR A 58 -19.97 19.93 13.10
C THR A 58 -19.67 18.59 12.41
N THR A 59 -18.47 18.42 11.85
CA THR A 59 -18.04 17.19 11.19
C THR A 59 -17.82 16.08 12.22
N LEU A 60 -17.10 16.37 13.31
CA LEU A 60 -16.93 15.42 14.42
C LEU A 60 -18.27 15.07 15.05
N GLN A 61 -19.15 16.05 15.27
CA GLN A 61 -20.49 15.78 15.81
C GLN A 61 -21.33 14.90 14.90
N ALA A 62 -21.38 15.19 13.60
CA ALA A 62 -22.09 14.36 12.63
C ALA A 62 -21.50 12.94 12.55
N PHE A 63 -20.21 12.78 12.77
CA PHE A 63 -19.56 11.47 12.86
C PHE A 63 -19.95 10.72 14.14
N LEU A 64 -19.83 11.36 15.31
CA LEU A 64 -20.15 10.77 16.62
C LEU A 64 -21.63 10.40 16.72
N GLN A 65 -22.54 11.19 16.13
CA GLN A 65 -23.97 10.89 16.07
C GLN A 65 -24.29 9.59 15.33
N LYS A 66 -23.42 9.15 14.42
CA LYS A 66 -23.59 7.89 13.69
C LYS A 66 -22.97 6.69 14.43
N LYS A 67 -22.28 6.93 15.56
CA LYS A 67 -21.72 5.86 16.40
C LYS A 67 -22.74 5.37 17.42
N PRO A 68 -22.57 4.16 17.97
CA PRO A 68 -23.45 3.64 19.01
C PRO A 68 -23.55 4.59 20.20
N THR A 69 -24.70 4.62 20.89
CA THR A 69 -24.97 5.52 22.03
C THR A 69 -23.97 5.42 23.19
N HIS A 70 -23.23 4.32 23.27
CA HIS A 70 -22.21 4.04 24.28
C HIS A 70 -20.77 4.30 23.78
N TYR A 71 -20.63 4.92 22.61
CA TYR A 71 -19.33 5.32 22.07
C TYR A 71 -18.70 6.40 22.96
N ASN A 72 -17.49 6.15 23.44
CA ASN A 72 -16.73 7.08 24.27
C ASN A 72 -15.39 7.40 23.59
N LEU A 73 -15.22 8.65 23.16
CA LEU A 73 -14.05 9.10 22.41
C LEU A 73 -12.75 8.87 23.18
N ASP A 74 -12.70 9.28 24.45
CA ASP A 74 -11.51 9.16 25.30
C ASP A 74 -11.08 7.71 25.47
N ARG A 75 -12.04 6.78 25.61
CA ARG A 75 -11.74 5.35 25.70
C ARG A 75 -11.15 4.80 24.40
N HIS A 76 -11.63 5.25 23.25
CA HIS A 76 -11.07 4.85 21.95
C HIS A 76 -9.67 5.41 21.75
N LEU A 77 -9.44 6.69 22.08
CA LEU A 77 -8.10 7.30 22.01
C LEU A 77 -7.13 6.62 22.98
N PHE A 78 -7.58 6.30 24.20
CA PHE A 78 -6.80 5.51 25.14
C PHE A 78 -6.44 4.13 24.57
N SER A 79 -7.37 3.47 23.88
CA SER A 79 -7.10 2.19 23.20
C SER A 79 -6.07 2.34 22.08
N VAL A 80 -6.14 3.41 21.28
CA VAL A 80 -5.16 3.71 20.22
C VAL A 80 -3.77 3.90 20.81
N PHE A 81 -3.62 4.76 21.82
CA PHE A 81 -2.33 4.97 22.48
C PHE A 81 -1.83 3.74 23.24
N SER A 82 -2.73 2.93 23.81
CA SER A 82 -2.36 1.66 24.43
C SER A 82 -1.76 0.68 23.41
N ARG A 83 -2.39 0.53 22.24
CA ARG A 83 -1.88 -0.31 21.14
C ARG A 83 -0.56 0.23 20.58
N LEU A 84 -0.46 1.55 20.41
CA LEU A 84 0.78 2.20 19.97
C LEU A 84 1.92 1.92 20.95
N SER A 85 1.68 2.14 22.24
CA SER A 85 2.67 1.91 23.31
C SER A 85 3.06 0.43 23.46
N GLY A 86 2.18 -0.50 23.10
CA GLY A 86 2.49 -1.93 23.06
C GLY A 86 3.60 -2.28 22.06
N GLN A 87 3.72 -1.54 20.95
CA GLN A 87 4.76 -1.74 19.94
C GLN A 87 5.90 -0.71 20.05
N PHE A 88 5.59 0.50 20.49
CA PHE A 88 6.52 1.61 20.66
C PHE A 88 6.36 2.22 22.07
N PRO A 89 7.01 1.65 23.10
CA PRO A 89 6.74 1.96 24.51
C PRO A 89 6.83 3.44 24.91
N GLU A 90 7.67 4.21 24.22
CA GLU A 90 7.83 5.66 24.49
C GLU A 90 6.65 6.51 23.97
N GLN A 91 5.83 5.94 23.08
CA GLN A 91 4.80 6.66 22.34
C GLN A 91 3.44 6.54 23.02
N THR A 92 3.20 7.45 23.98
CA THR A 92 2.00 7.42 24.85
C THR A 92 1.03 8.57 24.61
N SER A 93 1.42 9.58 23.81
CA SER A 93 0.61 10.76 23.52
C SER A 93 1.03 11.43 22.22
N PHE A 94 0.25 12.44 21.78
CA PHE A 94 0.66 13.34 20.69
C PHE A 94 1.97 14.08 20.99
N VAL A 95 2.23 14.39 22.26
CA VAL A 95 3.46 15.10 22.67
C VAL A 95 4.69 14.23 22.41
N THR A 96 4.64 12.96 22.84
CA THR A 96 5.75 12.02 22.64
C THR A 96 5.95 11.67 21.17
N LEU A 97 4.86 11.54 20.39
CA LEU A 97 4.91 11.33 18.94
C LEU A 97 5.64 12.46 18.21
N ASN A 98 5.47 13.70 18.67
CA ASN A 98 6.16 14.85 18.10
C ASN A 98 7.62 14.95 18.58
N SER A 99 7.88 14.75 19.88
CA SER A 99 9.21 14.94 20.46
C SER A 99 10.20 13.82 20.17
N SER A 100 9.69 12.60 19.99
CA SER A 100 10.47 11.37 19.73
C SER A 100 10.02 10.74 18.42
N PHE A 101 9.98 11.54 17.36
CA PHE A 101 9.47 11.12 16.06
C PHE A 101 10.27 9.94 15.48
N THR A 102 9.56 8.87 15.12
CA THR A 102 10.05 7.83 14.21
C THR A 102 8.99 7.58 13.15
N LEU A 103 9.41 7.36 11.90
CA LEU A 103 8.46 7.18 10.81
C LEU A 103 7.54 5.97 11.06
N GLN A 104 8.05 4.89 11.64
CA GLN A 104 7.28 3.68 11.91
C GLN A 104 6.16 3.91 12.93
N SER A 105 6.47 4.57 14.06
CA SER A 105 5.47 4.86 15.09
C SER A 105 4.45 5.89 14.61
N ALA A 106 4.90 6.87 13.83
CA ALA A 106 4.06 7.88 13.21
C ALA A 106 3.03 7.27 12.24
N ASP A 107 3.51 6.43 11.32
CA ASP A 107 2.66 5.77 10.34
C ASP A 107 1.70 4.76 11.00
N TYR A 108 2.19 4.00 11.99
CA TYR A 108 1.33 3.09 12.76
C TYR A 108 0.25 3.83 13.54
N PHE A 109 0.58 4.97 14.16
CA PHE A 109 -0.42 5.83 14.81
C PHE A 109 -1.49 6.31 13.81
N VAL A 110 -1.08 6.80 12.65
CA VAL A 110 -2.00 7.23 11.59
C VAL A 110 -2.90 6.08 11.15
N LYS A 111 -2.35 4.88 10.98
CA LYS A 111 -3.12 3.66 10.68
C LYS A 111 -4.15 3.36 11.77
N LEU A 112 -3.78 3.39 13.04
CA LEU A 112 -4.70 3.15 14.15
C LEU A 112 -5.84 4.17 14.17
N ILE A 113 -5.55 5.45 13.92
CA ILE A 113 -6.57 6.49 13.80
C ILE A 113 -7.49 6.22 12.60
N ILE A 114 -6.93 5.81 11.46
CA ILE A 114 -7.74 5.47 10.28
C ILE A 114 -8.69 4.31 10.57
N ASP A 115 -8.19 3.23 11.16
CA ASP A 115 -8.89 1.94 11.33
C ASP A 115 -9.86 1.93 12.52
N ASP A 116 -9.49 2.56 13.64
CA ASP A 116 -10.31 2.53 14.86
C ASP A 116 -11.24 3.75 14.95
N PHE A 117 -10.85 4.87 14.32
CA PHE A 117 -11.52 6.15 14.50
C PHE A 117 -12.16 6.69 13.23
N LEU A 118 -11.45 6.80 12.11
CA LEU A 118 -12.00 7.44 10.90
C LEU A 118 -12.79 6.48 10.00
N VAL A 119 -13.03 5.24 10.42
CA VAL A 119 -13.90 4.30 9.71
C VAL A 119 -15.37 4.77 9.84
N PRO A 120 -16.06 5.00 8.69
CA PRO A 120 -17.49 5.27 8.70
C PRO A 120 -18.21 4.13 9.41
N PRO A 121 -19.24 4.40 10.24
CA PRO A 121 -20.06 3.32 10.76
C PRO A 121 -20.63 2.53 9.58
N SER A 122 -20.26 1.26 9.50
CA SER A 122 -20.91 0.31 8.61
C SER A 122 -22.39 0.28 8.97
N SER A 123 -23.26 0.27 7.96
CA SER A 123 -24.66 -0.07 8.14
C SER A 123 -24.73 -1.52 8.63
N SER A 124 -24.77 -1.67 9.95
CA SER A 124 -24.74 -2.91 10.74
C SER A 124 -23.49 -3.80 10.57
N PRO A 125 -22.88 -4.26 11.67
CA PRO A 125 -22.10 -5.48 11.62
C PRO A 125 -23.09 -6.63 11.38
N VAL A 126 -22.93 -7.37 10.29
CA VAL A 126 -23.53 -8.71 10.21
C VAL A 126 -22.86 -9.52 11.31
N THR A 127 -23.53 -9.64 12.45
CA THR A 127 -23.07 -10.46 13.56
C THR A 127 -22.96 -11.89 13.04
N MET A 128 -21.81 -12.54 13.26
CA MET A 128 -21.55 -13.95 12.91
C MET A 128 -22.68 -14.92 13.37
N SER A 129 -23.46 -14.51 14.37
CA SER A 129 -24.67 -15.20 14.84
C SER A 129 -25.83 -15.28 13.83
N GLN A 130 -25.90 -14.43 12.80
CA GLN A 130 -26.96 -14.46 11.78
C GLN A 130 -26.63 -15.38 10.59
N MET A 131 -25.35 -15.72 10.36
CA MET A 131 -24.98 -16.73 9.35
C MET A 131 -25.31 -18.17 9.78
N MET A 132 -25.53 -18.39 11.09
CA MET A 132 -25.83 -19.73 11.63
C MET A 132 -27.33 -20.02 11.74
N SER A 133 -28.22 -19.04 11.52
CA SER A 133 -29.68 -19.22 11.66
C SER A 133 -30.47 -19.33 10.35
N SER A 134 -29.84 -19.14 9.19
CA SER A 134 -30.49 -19.30 7.88
C SER A 134 -30.08 -20.62 7.20
N ARG A 135 -30.35 -21.74 7.87
CA ARG A 135 -30.47 -23.06 7.23
C ARG A 135 -31.89 -23.55 7.42
N THR A 136 -32.82 -23.04 6.62
CA THR A 136 -34.05 -23.71 6.16
C THR A 136 -34.85 -22.73 5.27
N SER A 137 -35.39 -23.25 4.15
CA SER A 137 -36.12 -22.56 3.05
C SER A 137 -35.23 -21.71 2.12
N SER A 138 -34.81 -22.17 0.94
CA SER A 138 -35.52 -22.45 -0.33
C SER A 138 -35.85 -21.19 -1.16
N ILE A 139 -35.15 -21.09 -2.30
CA ILE A 139 -35.55 -20.48 -3.58
C ILE A 139 -35.77 -18.96 -3.56
N ASP A 140 -34.69 -18.24 -3.91
CA ASP A 140 -34.61 -17.12 -4.87
C ASP A 140 -33.30 -16.37 -4.58
N GLU A 141 -32.26 -16.63 -5.38
CA GLU A 141 -30.96 -15.97 -5.28
C GLU A 141 -31.03 -14.58 -5.91
N GLU A 142 -31.50 -13.60 -5.15
CA GLU A 142 -31.18 -12.19 -5.38
C GLU A 142 -29.86 -11.86 -4.66
N GLU A 143 -28.91 -11.34 -5.45
CA GLU A 143 -27.58 -10.92 -5.06
C GLU A 143 -27.59 -10.00 -3.82
N ALA A 144 -26.90 -10.43 -2.76
CA ALA A 144 -26.69 -9.62 -1.58
C ALA A 144 -25.78 -8.40 -1.92
N PRO A 145 -26.18 -7.15 -1.61
CA PRO A 145 -25.43 -5.97 -1.97
C PRO A 145 -24.34 -5.72 -0.93
N SER A 146 -23.07 -5.89 -1.28
CA SER A 146 -21.95 -5.46 -0.43
C SER A 146 -21.07 -4.43 -1.15
N LEU A 147 -20.78 -3.33 -0.41
CA LEU A 147 -19.91 -2.20 -0.76
C LEU A 147 -20.52 -1.07 -1.62
N ALA A 148 -21.63 -0.50 -1.15
CA ALA A 148 -22.01 0.88 -1.47
C ALA A 148 -21.49 1.85 -0.38
N GLN A 149 -20.20 2.19 -0.41
CA GLN A 149 -19.66 3.34 0.32
C GLN A 149 -18.71 4.16 -0.57
N THR A 150 -19.30 4.82 -1.58
CA THR A 150 -18.67 5.88 -2.39
C THR A 150 -19.56 7.12 -2.48
N ARG A 151 -20.35 7.45 -1.45
CA ARG A 151 -21.18 8.68 -1.43
C ARG A 151 -20.41 9.96 -1.06
N PHE A 152 -19.14 10.07 -1.48
CA PHE A 152 -18.44 11.36 -1.59
C PHE A 152 -18.03 11.69 -3.03
N PHE A 153 -18.27 10.81 -4.00
CA PHE A 153 -18.06 11.07 -5.42
C PHE A 153 -19.32 10.69 -6.18
N SER A 154 -20.29 11.61 -6.20
CA SER A 154 -21.40 11.56 -7.15
C SER A 154 -21.31 12.80 -8.02
N ASP A 155 -20.57 12.66 -9.12
CA ASP A 155 -20.92 13.37 -10.35
C ASP A 155 -21.34 12.30 -11.37
N ASP A 156 -22.61 12.37 -11.75
CA ASP A 156 -23.25 11.50 -12.71
C ASP A 156 -22.84 11.82 -14.14
N ASN A 157 -22.92 10.78 -14.97
CA ASN A 157 -22.87 10.74 -16.44
C ASN A 157 -21.48 10.58 -17.08
N HIS A 158 -21.15 9.34 -17.46
CA HIS A 158 -21.23 8.93 -18.87
C HIS A 158 -20.96 7.43 -19.02
N VAL A 159 -21.82 6.77 -19.81
CA VAL A 159 -21.64 5.39 -20.27
C VAL A 159 -20.54 5.37 -21.32
N SER A 160 -19.35 4.92 -20.95
CA SER A 160 -18.31 4.52 -21.91
C SER A 160 -17.56 3.31 -21.37
N SER A 161 -17.52 2.24 -22.18
CA SER A 161 -16.69 1.03 -22.13
C SER A 161 -16.03 0.65 -20.78
N ARG A 162 -16.37 -0.54 -20.27
CA ARG A 162 -15.78 -1.22 -19.10
C ARG A 162 -14.26 -1.44 -19.24
N SER A 163 -13.47 -0.38 -19.11
CA SER A 163 -12.07 -0.52 -18.70
C SER A 163 -12.06 -0.88 -17.21
N PRO A 164 -11.51 -2.04 -16.82
CA PRO A 164 -11.37 -2.40 -15.40
C PRO A 164 -10.36 -1.50 -14.67
N TYR A 165 -9.47 -0.82 -15.41
CA TYR A 165 -8.72 0.34 -14.92
C TYR A 165 -9.54 1.59 -15.19
N ASN A 166 -10.59 1.78 -14.39
CA ASN A 166 -11.32 3.02 -14.36
C ASN A 166 -10.95 3.76 -13.06
N PRO A 167 -10.07 4.78 -13.13
CA PRO A 167 -9.67 5.55 -11.95
C PRO A 167 -10.86 6.17 -11.19
N SER A 168 -12.03 6.28 -11.83
CA SER A 168 -13.27 6.74 -11.17
C SER A 168 -13.96 5.71 -10.27
N ARG A 169 -13.46 4.46 -10.14
CA ARG A 169 -14.11 3.40 -9.33
C ARG A 169 -13.16 2.66 -8.38
N PRO A 170 -12.70 3.30 -7.28
CA PRO A 170 -11.75 2.70 -6.34
C PRO A 170 -12.22 1.37 -5.73
N SER A 171 -13.53 1.17 -5.52
CA SER A 171 -14.07 -0.08 -4.95
C SER A 171 -13.81 -1.30 -5.83
N LEU A 172 -13.61 -1.12 -7.13
CA LEU A 172 -13.29 -2.23 -8.03
C LEU A 172 -11.86 -2.74 -7.83
N LEU A 173 -10.91 -1.90 -7.38
CA LEU A 173 -9.54 -2.33 -7.10
C LEU A 173 -9.47 -3.37 -5.97
N PHE A 174 -10.32 -3.23 -4.96
CA PHE A 174 -10.30 -4.05 -3.76
C PHE A 174 -11.15 -5.32 -3.88
N SER A 175 -11.80 -5.55 -5.03
CA SER A 175 -12.57 -6.78 -5.24
C SER A 175 -11.64 -8.00 -5.32
N ASN A 176 -12.16 -9.18 -4.95
CA ASN A 176 -11.42 -10.44 -5.08
C ASN A 176 -10.95 -10.73 -6.52
N GLU A 177 -11.59 -10.14 -7.52
CA GLU A 177 -11.22 -10.27 -8.93
C GLU A 177 -10.01 -9.39 -9.29
N ASN A 178 -9.83 -8.26 -8.62
CA ASN A 178 -8.87 -7.23 -9.04
C ASN A 178 -7.76 -6.95 -8.03
N ARG A 179 -7.88 -7.38 -6.77
CA ARG A 179 -6.95 -7.01 -5.67
C ARG A 179 -5.48 -7.36 -5.92
N GLY A 180 -5.16 -8.30 -6.80
CA GLY A 180 -3.79 -8.72 -7.08
C GLY A 180 -3.40 -10.06 -6.43
N VAL A 181 -4.11 -10.46 -5.38
CA VAL A 181 -3.75 -11.64 -4.57
C VAL A 181 -4.98 -12.42 -4.12
N ILE A 182 -4.72 -13.66 -3.68
CA ILE A 182 -5.64 -14.46 -2.87
C ILE A 182 -5.04 -14.66 -1.48
N GLU A 183 -5.91 -14.65 -0.47
CA GLU A 183 -5.53 -15.07 0.89
C GLU A 183 -5.35 -16.59 0.90
N MET A 184 -4.27 -17.05 1.51
CA MET A 184 -4.01 -18.47 1.68
C MET A 184 -4.91 -19.02 2.79
N GLN A 185 -5.24 -20.31 2.73
CA GLN A 185 -6.11 -20.92 3.75
C GLN A 185 -5.40 -20.91 5.11
N ALA A 186 -6.17 -20.87 6.19
CA ALA A 186 -5.62 -20.77 7.56
C ALA A 186 -4.63 -21.90 7.90
N ASP A 187 -4.82 -23.09 7.31
CA ASP A 187 -3.93 -24.24 7.51
C ASP A 187 -2.58 -24.09 6.77
N ASP A 188 -2.50 -23.19 5.78
CA ASP A 188 -1.30 -22.86 5.01
C ASP A 188 -0.63 -21.54 5.49
N CYS A 189 -1.32 -20.78 6.35
CA CYS A 189 -0.80 -19.55 6.94
C CYS A 189 -0.03 -19.86 8.21
N GLU A 190 1.28 -19.61 8.19
CA GLU A 190 2.06 -19.53 9.43
C GLU A 190 2.11 -18.06 9.86
N ASP A 191 1.67 -17.76 11.09
CA ASP A 191 1.93 -16.46 11.73
C ASP A 191 3.44 -16.33 11.96
N VAL A 192 4.18 -15.95 10.92
CA VAL A 192 5.62 -15.85 11.01
C VAL A 192 6.05 -14.46 11.40
N TRP A 193 6.59 -14.40 12.61
CA TRP A 193 7.22 -13.23 13.17
C TRP A 193 8.67 -13.15 12.72
N VAL A 194 9.08 -12.02 12.14
CA VAL A 194 10.43 -11.80 11.60
C VAL A 194 11.02 -10.48 12.09
N ASN A 195 12.34 -10.44 12.28
CA ASN A 195 13.09 -9.20 12.54
C ASN A 195 13.63 -8.56 11.26
N ALA A 196 13.36 -9.18 10.11
CA ALA A 196 13.84 -8.70 8.82
C ALA A 196 13.05 -7.49 8.34
N ILE A 197 13.73 -6.57 7.64
CA ILE A 197 13.08 -5.50 6.89
C ILE A 197 12.77 -5.96 5.46
N GLY A 198 11.62 -5.55 4.94
CA GLY A 198 11.34 -5.61 3.52
C GLY A 198 10.45 -6.74 3.07
N ILE A 199 10.41 -6.91 1.75
CA ILE A 199 9.58 -7.88 1.02
C ILE A 199 10.41 -8.98 0.33
N VAL A 200 11.70 -9.07 0.64
CA VAL A 200 12.60 -10.06 0.04
C VAL A 200 12.33 -11.44 0.64
N SER A 201 12.15 -12.44 -0.23
CA SER A 201 12.06 -13.85 0.15
C SER A 201 13.25 -14.28 1.02
N ARG A 202 13.02 -15.16 2.01
CA ARG A 202 14.03 -15.56 2.99
C ARG A 202 15.31 -16.17 2.38
N SER A 203 15.17 -16.92 1.27
CA SER A 203 16.29 -17.53 0.56
C SER A 203 17.26 -16.52 -0.06
N HIS A 204 16.79 -15.28 -0.28
CA HIS A 204 17.53 -14.22 -0.96
C HIS A 204 17.81 -13.01 -0.05
N LEU A 205 17.45 -13.10 1.23
CA LEU A 205 17.57 -12.01 2.20
C LEU A 205 19.05 -11.72 2.55
N PRO A 206 19.56 -10.51 2.26
CA PRO A 206 20.88 -10.07 2.68
C PRO A 206 21.02 -10.01 4.21
N LYS A 207 22.24 -10.21 4.69
CA LYS A 207 22.53 -10.27 6.15
C LYS A 207 22.25 -8.96 6.87
N ASP A 208 22.50 -7.84 6.21
CA ASP A 208 22.25 -6.48 6.72
C ASP A 208 20.75 -6.18 6.87
N LEU A 209 19.87 -6.96 6.22
CA LEU A 209 18.42 -6.80 6.29
C LEU A 209 17.75 -7.79 7.26
N ALA A 210 18.43 -8.87 7.67
CA ALA A 210 17.83 -9.98 8.40
C ALA A 210 17.46 -9.71 9.87
N HIS A 211 18.17 -8.78 10.52
CA HIS A 211 17.98 -8.43 11.93
C HIS A 211 17.81 -6.91 12.12
N TYR A 212 17.06 -6.30 11.20
CA TYR A 212 16.89 -4.85 11.17
C TYR A 212 16.01 -4.34 12.32
N PHE A 213 14.92 -5.04 12.65
CA PHE A 213 14.03 -4.65 13.75
C PHE A 213 14.41 -5.34 15.05
N GLU A 214 14.40 -4.59 16.16
CA GLU A 214 14.60 -5.16 17.50
C GLU A 214 13.45 -6.07 17.92
N SER A 215 12.21 -5.60 17.71
CA SER A 215 11.00 -6.38 17.93
C SER A 215 10.52 -7.01 16.63
N PRO A 216 10.12 -8.29 16.63
CA PRO A 216 9.68 -8.93 15.40
C PRO A 216 8.31 -8.37 14.97
N ILE A 217 8.10 -8.36 13.66
CA ILE A 217 6.86 -7.96 12.99
C ILE A 217 6.22 -9.18 12.33
N CYS A 218 4.92 -9.11 12.00
CA CYS A 218 4.20 -10.16 11.26
C CYS A 218 3.87 -9.66 9.84
N PRO A 219 4.71 -9.97 8.83
CA PRO A 219 4.49 -9.52 7.46
C PRO A 219 3.22 -10.10 6.86
N ALA A 220 2.50 -9.30 6.08
CA ALA A 220 1.35 -9.80 5.35
C ALA A 220 1.78 -10.75 4.22
N SER A 221 3.00 -10.61 3.70
CA SER A 221 3.54 -11.46 2.64
C SER A 221 3.40 -12.96 2.94
N PHE A 222 3.37 -13.41 4.19
CA PHE A 222 3.21 -14.85 4.48
C PHE A 222 1.78 -15.37 4.35
N ASN A 223 0.79 -14.50 4.20
CA ASN A 223 -0.64 -14.87 4.20
C ASN A 223 -1.30 -14.76 2.82
N TYR A 224 -0.55 -14.29 1.80
CA TYR A 224 -1.09 -14.03 0.47
C TYR A 224 -0.26 -14.67 -0.64
N ALA A 225 -0.94 -15.16 -1.67
CA ALA A 225 -0.32 -15.61 -2.92
C ALA A 225 -0.77 -14.73 -4.09
N PRO A 226 0.10 -14.44 -5.08
CA PRO A 226 -0.29 -13.73 -6.29
C PRO A 226 -1.48 -14.39 -7.00
N LYS A 227 -2.47 -13.60 -7.37
CA LYS A 227 -3.59 -14.01 -8.21
C LYS A 227 -3.27 -13.62 -9.65
N GLU A 228 -2.54 -14.46 -10.36
CA GLU A 228 -1.92 -14.13 -11.67
C GLU A 228 -2.93 -13.76 -12.76
N ASP A 229 -4.20 -14.13 -12.62
CA ASP A 229 -5.28 -13.74 -13.54
C ASP A 229 -5.99 -12.44 -13.15
N SER A 230 -5.65 -11.83 -12.01
CA SER A 230 -6.22 -10.56 -11.58
C SER A 230 -5.60 -9.36 -12.29
N HIS A 231 -6.40 -8.30 -12.44
CA HIS A 231 -5.96 -7.09 -13.15
C HIS A 231 -4.71 -6.46 -12.54
N VAL A 232 -4.65 -6.31 -11.21
CA VAL A 232 -3.50 -5.70 -10.53
C VAL A 232 -2.25 -6.57 -10.66
N ALA A 233 -2.37 -7.89 -10.51
CA ALA A 233 -1.23 -8.78 -10.73
C ALA A 233 -0.71 -8.65 -12.16
N LEU A 234 -1.58 -8.75 -13.17
CA LEU A 234 -1.19 -8.59 -14.58
C LEU A 234 -0.52 -7.23 -14.85
N TRP A 235 -1.04 -6.15 -14.26
CA TRP A 235 -0.45 -4.82 -14.40
C TRP A 235 0.95 -4.74 -13.79
N LEU A 236 1.15 -5.31 -12.60
CA LEU A 236 2.44 -5.36 -11.92
C LEU A 236 3.43 -6.25 -12.69
N ARG A 237 3.00 -7.45 -13.10
CA ARG A 237 3.80 -8.41 -13.88
C ARG A 237 4.28 -7.86 -15.21
N LYS A 238 3.43 -7.13 -15.93
CA LYS A 238 3.82 -6.47 -17.19
C LYS A 238 5.00 -5.51 -17.02
N ARG A 239 5.18 -4.97 -15.81
CA ARG A 239 6.26 -4.03 -15.46
C ARG A 239 7.35 -4.65 -14.60
N HIS A 240 7.33 -5.99 -14.44
CA HIS A 240 8.26 -6.73 -13.58
C HIS A 240 8.24 -6.30 -12.11
N LEU A 241 7.12 -5.72 -11.65
CA LEU A 241 6.94 -5.25 -10.29
C LEU A 241 6.46 -6.38 -9.36
N PRO A 242 6.78 -6.33 -8.05
CA PRO A 242 6.44 -7.40 -7.13
C PRO A 242 4.95 -7.41 -6.79
N VAL A 243 4.41 -8.62 -6.60
CA VAL A 243 3.07 -8.87 -6.05
C VAL A 243 3.25 -9.51 -4.67
N ILE A 244 2.82 -8.82 -3.61
CA ILE A 244 3.08 -9.19 -2.22
C ILE A 244 1.79 -9.52 -1.47
N SER A 245 0.89 -8.54 -1.31
CA SER A 245 -0.41 -8.75 -0.64
C SER A 245 -1.58 -7.98 -1.30
N GLY A 246 -1.36 -7.49 -2.51
CA GLY A 246 -2.34 -6.81 -3.34
C GLY A 246 -2.53 -5.34 -2.99
N THR A 247 -3.59 -4.75 -3.51
CA THR A 247 -3.88 -3.31 -3.36
C THR A 247 -3.95 -2.88 -1.89
N SER A 248 -3.28 -1.78 -1.56
CA SER A 248 -3.18 -1.27 -0.19
C SER A 248 -4.42 -0.51 0.27
N GLY A 249 -5.18 -1.10 1.19
CA GLY A 249 -6.30 -0.41 1.88
C GLY A 249 -5.82 0.72 2.79
N SER A 250 -4.61 0.61 3.37
CA SER A 250 -4.02 1.68 4.18
C SER A 250 -3.76 2.95 3.35
N THR A 251 -3.40 2.81 2.07
CA THR A 251 -3.19 3.94 1.15
C THR A 251 -4.51 4.64 0.83
N GLU A 252 -5.58 3.87 0.56
CA GLU A 252 -6.92 4.43 0.40
C GLU A 252 -7.33 5.23 1.64
N GLY A 253 -7.18 4.64 2.82
CA GLY A 253 -7.55 5.31 4.07
C GLY A 253 -6.77 6.59 4.34
N LEU A 254 -5.46 6.61 4.04
CA LEU A 254 -4.64 7.83 4.15
C LEU A 254 -5.20 8.94 3.25
N ILE A 255 -5.40 8.64 1.97
CA ILE A 255 -5.82 9.65 0.99
C ILE A 255 -7.27 10.11 1.23
N SER A 256 -8.18 9.18 1.52
CA SER A 256 -9.61 9.49 1.65
C SER A 256 -9.97 10.10 3.00
N ARG A 257 -9.21 9.84 4.07
CA ARG A 257 -9.55 10.29 5.44
C ARG A 257 -8.58 11.33 5.99
N ILE A 258 -7.27 11.10 5.89
CA ILE A 258 -6.28 12.01 6.50
C ILE A 258 -6.14 13.30 5.71
N PHE A 259 -6.09 13.23 4.38
CA PHE A 259 -5.95 14.44 3.55
C PHE A 259 -7.15 15.39 3.64
N GLN A 260 -8.28 14.93 4.19
CA GLN A 260 -9.47 15.74 4.42
C GLN A 260 -9.40 16.54 5.74
N LEU A 261 -8.51 16.18 6.66
CA LEU A 261 -8.41 16.83 7.98
C LEU A 261 -7.71 18.19 7.93
N ALA A 262 -6.83 18.41 6.94
CA ALA A 262 -6.11 19.67 6.79
C ALA A 262 -5.73 19.95 5.33
N LYS A 263 -5.34 21.20 5.07
CA LYS A 263 -4.81 21.61 3.76
C LYS A 263 -3.34 21.21 3.63
N PHE A 264 -3.10 20.06 3.02
CA PHE A 264 -1.77 19.62 2.60
C PHE A 264 -1.46 20.10 1.18
N THR A 265 -0.24 20.61 0.96
CA THR A 265 0.33 20.89 -0.35
C THR A 265 0.52 19.61 -1.15
N GLN A 266 0.70 19.71 -2.47
CA GLN A 266 0.95 18.53 -3.30
C GLN A 266 2.22 17.77 -2.86
N GLU A 267 3.27 18.50 -2.49
CA GLU A 267 4.52 17.90 -2.01
C GLU A 267 4.34 17.17 -0.69
N GLU A 268 3.64 17.77 0.28
CA GLU A 268 3.33 17.11 1.56
C GLU A 268 2.51 15.83 1.35
N ARG A 269 1.55 15.84 0.42
CA ARG A 269 0.76 14.64 0.11
C ARG A 269 1.61 13.54 -0.51
N ARG A 270 2.48 13.89 -1.47
CA ARG A 270 3.45 12.96 -2.07
C ARG A 270 4.40 12.39 -1.01
N MET A 271 4.86 13.24 -0.10
CA MET A 271 5.70 12.86 1.04
C MET A 271 5.04 11.79 1.91
N LEU A 272 3.77 11.99 2.27
CA LEU A 272 3.01 11.02 3.08
C LEU A 272 2.76 9.70 2.33
N ILE A 273 2.37 9.78 1.06
CA ILE A 273 2.13 8.58 0.22
C ILE A 273 3.43 7.77 0.05
N PHE A 274 4.54 8.45 -0.25
CA PHE A 274 5.85 7.82 -0.41
C PHE A 274 6.31 7.15 0.89
N ALA A 275 6.22 7.87 2.01
CA ALA A 275 6.62 7.36 3.32
C ALA A 275 5.78 6.13 3.73
N GLN A 276 4.47 6.18 3.50
CA GLN A 276 3.57 5.06 3.79
C GLN A 276 3.90 3.83 2.91
N ALA A 277 4.14 4.03 1.61
CA ALA A 277 4.51 2.93 0.71
C ALA A 277 5.81 2.25 1.14
N CYS A 278 6.84 3.04 1.45
CA CYS A 278 8.10 2.52 1.98
C CYS A 278 7.93 1.84 3.35
N ASN A 279 7.10 2.38 4.24
CA ASN A 279 6.86 1.72 5.53
C ASN A 279 6.11 0.38 5.36
N MET A 280 5.18 0.28 4.41
CA MET A 280 4.52 -1.00 4.10
C MET A 280 5.47 -2.02 3.51
N VAL A 281 6.39 -1.61 2.64
CA VAL A 281 7.47 -2.49 2.14
C VAL A 281 8.38 -2.91 3.30
N ALA A 282 8.82 -1.97 4.15
CA ALA A 282 9.68 -2.27 5.29
C ALA A 282 9.07 -3.31 6.23
N ASN A 283 7.74 -3.28 6.42
CA ASN A 283 7.02 -4.25 7.25
C ASN A 283 6.63 -5.54 6.50
N GLY A 284 7.07 -5.72 5.25
CA GLY A 284 6.73 -6.88 4.43
C GLY A 284 5.23 -7.00 4.12
N HIS A 285 4.50 -5.88 4.14
CA HIS A 285 3.07 -5.88 3.89
C HIS A 285 2.75 -5.76 2.40
N HIS A 286 3.32 -4.79 1.70
CA HIS A 286 2.99 -4.52 0.29
C HIS A 286 4.26 -4.21 -0.52
N SER A 287 4.21 -4.39 -1.83
CA SER A 287 5.18 -3.72 -2.71
C SER A 287 4.91 -2.23 -2.78
N PHE A 288 5.92 -1.46 -3.20
CA PHE A 288 5.82 -0.01 -3.35
C PHE A 288 4.69 0.36 -4.32
N PHE A 289 4.60 -0.34 -5.45
CA PHE A 289 3.59 -0.05 -6.48
C PHE A 289 2.20 -0.62 -6.18
N GLU A 290 2.05 -1.59 -5.27
CA GLU A 290 0.73 -1.94 -4.71
C GLU A 290 0.08 -0.77 -3.97
N ALA A 291 0.89 0.15 -3.42
CA ALA A 291 0.44 1.42 -2.87
C ALA A 291 0.24 2.48 -3.95
N MET A 292 1.21 2.65 -4.86
CA MET A 292 1.13 3.71 -5.88
C MET A 292 -0.02 3.53 -6.88
N ILE A 293 -0.41 2.29 -7.21
CA ILE A 293 -1.60 2.04 -8.05
C ILE A 293 -2.86 2.61 -7.40
N VAL A 294 -2.97 2.53 -6.07
CA VAL A 294 -4.08 3.14 -5.35
C VAL A 294 -3.97 4.65 -5.46
N ALA A 295 -2.80 5.23 -5.20
CA ALA A 295 -2.59 6.68 -5.33
C ALA A 295 -2.95 7.24 -6.72
N ASP A 296 -2.65 6.49 -7.79
CA ASP A 296 -3.04 6.84 -9.17
C ASP A 296 -4.55 7.12 -9.30
N HIS A 297 -5.38 6.27 -8.69
CA HIS A 297 -6.85 6.43 -8.71
C HIS A 297 -7.34 7.66 -7.95
N PHE A 298 -6.50 8.27 -7.12
CA PHE A 298 -6.80 9.48 -6.36
C PHE A 298 -6.05 10.72 -6.87
N GLY A 299 -5.62 10.70 -8.14
CA GLY A 299 -5.07 11.88 -8.82
C GLY A 299 -3.55 12.04 -8.71
N TYR A 300 -2.83 10.96 -8.41
CA TYR A 300 -1.35 10.92 -8.47
C TYR A 300 -0.92 10.05 -9.66
N PRO A 301 -1.05 10.56 -10.90
CA PRO A 301 -0.98 9.73 -12.10
C PRO A 301 0.38 9.03 -12.23
N LEU A 302 0.35 7.74 -12.54
CA LEU A 302 1.49 6.93 -12.94
C LEU A 302 1.63 6.96 -14.46
N VAL A 303 2.75 7.50 -14.94
CA VAL A 303 3.07 7.56 -16.36
C VAL A 303 4.16 6.53 -16.66
N GLU A 304 3.99 5.76 -17.74
CA GLU A 304 5.02 4.85 -18.23
C GLU A 304 6.34 5.59 -18.47
N GLN A 305 7.45 4.98 -18.08
CA GLN A 305 8.79 5.53 -18.25
C GLN A 305 9.66 4.55 -19.04
N GLU A 306 10.74 5.05 -19.63
CA GLU A 306 11.68 4.23 -20.40
C GLU A 306 12.45 3.25 -19.52
N THR A 307 12.79 3.69 -18.30
CA THR A 307 13.55 2.88 -17.35
C THR A 307 12.72 2.61 -16.09
N MET A 308 13.00 1.47 -15.44
CA MET A 308 12.37 1.15 -14.16
C MET A 308 12.75 2.16 -13.08
N LEU A 309 13.99 2.67 -13.08
CA LEU A 309 14.41 3.72 -12.17
C LEU A 309 13.55 4.98 -12.34
N ASP A 310 13.40 5.49 -13.57
CA ASP A 310 12.57 6.67 -13.83
C ASP A 310 11.11 6.42 -13.39
N PHE A 311 10.63 5.19 -13.55
CA PHE A 311 9.31 4.79 -13.09
C PHE A 311 9.16 4.92 -11.57
N TYR A 312 10.18 4.56 -10.78
CA TYR A 312 10.21 4.82 -9.33
C TYR A 312 10.37 6.32 -9.02
N LEU A 313 11.29 7.01 -9.69
CA LEU A 313 11.63 8.41 -9.41
C LEU A 313 10.44 9.36 -9.54
N GLN A 314 9.46 9.06 -10.41
CA GLN A 314 8.25 9.89 -10.55
C GLN A 314 7.40 9.94 -9.26
N CYS A 315 7.51 8.92 -8.41
CA CYS A 315 6.75 8.78 -7.16
C CYS A 315 7.49 9.39 -5.96
N ILE A 316 8.78 9.71 -6.12
CA ILE A 316 9.62 10.23 -5.03
C ILE A 316 9.43 11.75 -4.94
N PRO A 317 9.15 12.30 -3.74
CA PRO A 317 9.06 13.73 -3.51
C PRO A 317 10.31 14.48 -4.01
N GLU A 318 10.11 15.66 -4.58
CA GLU A 318 11.20 16.43 -5.19
C GLU A 318 12.28 16.77 -4.16
N SER A 319 11.86 17.15 -2.95
CA SER A 319 12.80 17.51 -1.88
C SER A 319 13.71 16.36 -1.46
N ILE A 320 13.25 15.11 -1.59
CA ILE A 320 14.08 13.92 -1.35
C ILE A 320 14.95 13.66 -2.58
N ARG A 321 14.37 13.72 -3.78
CA ARG A 321 15.03 13.38 -5.05
C ARG A 321 16.31 14.20 -5.29
N ILE A 322 16.28 15.49 -4.94
CA ILE A 322 17.42 16.40 -5.12
C ILE A 322 18.39 16.42 -3.92
N SER A 323 18.10 15.67 -2.86
CA SER A 323 18.94 15.66 -1.66
C SER A 323 20.25 14.90 -1.89
N ASP A 324 21.34 15.38 -1.28
CA ASP A 324 22.65 14.71 -1.36
C ASP A 324 22.59 13.28 -0.81
N ALA A 325 21.79 13.05 0.24
CA ALA A 325 21.60 11.73 0.83
C ALA A 325 20.97 10.74 -0.17
N PHE A 326 19.92 11.16 -0.89
CA PHE A 326 19.28 10.29 -1.87
C PHE A 326 20.15 10.08 -3.11
N ILE A 327 20.87 11.10 -3.56
CA ILE A 327 21.85 10.97 -4.66
C ILE A 327 22.97 10.00 -4.25
N ALA A 328 23.46 10.07 -3.00
CA ALA A 328 24.45 9.13 -2.49
C ALA A 328 23.89 7.69 -2.39
N PHE A 329 22.65 7.54 -1.96
CA PHE A 329 21.94 6.25 -1.96
C PHE A 329 21.90 5.63 -3.36
N LEU A 330 21.44 6.38 -4.36
CA LEU A 330 21.38 5.92 -5.74
C LEU A 330 22.76 5.56 -6.29
N ASN A 331 23.80 6.33 -5.95
CA ASN A 331 25.17 6.09 -6.41
C ASN A 331 25.93 5.02 -5.61
N SER A 332 25.32 4.41 -4.59
CA SER A 332 25.95 3.33 -3.85
C SER A 332 26.20 2.13 -4.77
N SER A 333 27.31 1.42 -4.56
CA SER A 333 27.69 0.27 -5.40
C SER A 333 26.59 -0.79 -5.47
N LEU A 334 25.94 -1.04 -4.33
CA LEU A 334 24.83 -1.98 -4.21
C LEU A 334 23.62 -1.54 -5.04
N VAL A 335 23.17 -0.29 -4.91
CA VAL A 335 22.01 0.20 -5.66
C VAL A 335 22.32 0.24 -7.16
N GLN A 336 23.51 0.68 -7.57
CA GLN A 336 23.91 0.65 -8.98
C GLN A 336 23.92 -0.77 -9.57
N GLN A 337 24.32 -1.76 -8.79
CA GLN A 337 24.22 -3.16 -9.20
C GLN A 337 22.76 -3.58 -9.39
N LEU A 338 21.88 -3.28 -8.42
CA LEU A 338 20.45 -3.59 -8.52
C LEU A 338 19.80 -2.90 -9.72
N LEU A 339 20.13 -1.64 -9.99
CA LEU A 339 19.65 -0.89 -11.16
C LEU A 339 20.07 -1.56 -12.48
N THR A 340 21.27 -2.12 -12.53
CA THR A 340 21.75 -2.89 -13.68
C THR A 340 20.96 -4.19 -13.83
N ASP A 341 20.72 -4.89 -12.73
CA ASP A 341 19.97 -6.16 -12.71
C ASP A 341 18.46 -5.96 -12.99
N MET A 342 17.93 -4.76 -12.73
CA MET A 342 16.57 -4.34 -13.09
C MET A 342 16.47 -3.83 -14.52
N SER A 343 17.57 -3.40 -15.13
CA SER A 343 17.56 -2.88 -16.50
C SER A 343 17.15 -4.02 -17.43
N PHE A 344 16.05 -3.80 -18.16
CA PHE A 344 15.52 -4.80 -19.07
C PHE A 344 16.64 -5.23 -20.02
N ALA A 345 17.01 -6.51 -19.98
CA ALA A 345 17.54 -7.11 -21.19
C ALA A 345 16.41 -6.97 -22.21
N ILE A 346 16.47 -5.93 -23.04
CA ILE A 346 15.67 -5.87 -24.25
C ILE A 346 16.14 -7.08 -25.04
N GLU A 347 15.45 -8.20 -24.90
CA GLU A 347 15.50 -9.26 -25.90
C GLU A 347 14.96 -8.61 -27.18
N GLN A 348 15.85 -8.00 -27.95
CA GLN A 348 15.67 -7.74 -29.37
C GLN A 348 15.60 -9.09 -30.11
N GLU A 349 14.71 -9.99 -29.72
CA GLU A 349 14.63 -11.34 -30.30
C GLU A 349 13.19 -11.86 -30.38
N VAL A 350 12.22 -11.01 -30.72
CA VAL A 350 10.92 -11.52 -31.23
C VAL A 350 10.41 -10.81 -32.48
N GLU A 351 10.74 -9.54 -32.74
CA GLU A 351 10.30 -8.89 -34.00
C GLU A 351 11.14 -9.29 -35.23
N ALA A 352 12.42 -9.66 -35.06
CA ALA A 352 13.25 -10.13 -36.19
C ALA A 352 12.88 -11.54 -36.66
N THR A 353 12.37 -12.41 -35.77
CA THR A 353 12.05 -13.80 -36.09
C THR A 353 10.66 -13.92 -36.75
N VAL A 354 9.72 -13.03 -36.43
CA VAL A 354 8.40 -13.00 -37.09
C VAL A 354 8.46 -12.35 -38.47
N LEU A 355 9.31 -11.32 -38.66
CA LEU A 355 9.50 -10.68 -39.96
C LEU A 355 10.43 -11.46 -40.92
N SER A 356 11.35 -12.29 -40.40
CA SER A 356 12.15 -13.21 -41.23
C SER A 356 11.42 -14.51 -41.57
N ALA A 357 10.40 -14.90 -40.81
CA ALA A 357 9.53 -16.05 -41.12
C ALA A 357 8.43 -15.69 -42.14
N SER A 358 7.90 -14.46 -42.15
CA SER A 358 6.88 -14.05 -43.13
C SER A 358 7.45 -13.71 -44.52
N SER A 359 8.76 -13.47 -44.61
CA SER A 359 9.46 -13.23 -45.88
C SER A 359 9.97 -14.51 -46.58
N ARG A 360 9.82 -15.68 -45.95
CA ARG A 360 10.22 -16.98 -46.55
C ARG A 360 9.07 -17.84 -47.09
N SER A 361 7.80 -17.45 -46.88
CA SER A 361 6.64 -18.24 -47.34
C SER A 361 5.96 -17.73 -48.63
N SER A 362 6.43 -16.64 -49.23
CA SER A 362 5.89 -16.09 -50.49
C SER A 362 6.67 -16.49 -51.75
N GLY A 363 7.60 -17.44 -51.63
CA GLY A 363 8.56 -17.80 -52.69
C GLY A 363 8.65 -19.27 -53.03
N LEU A 364 7.54 -20.01 -53.11
CA LEU A 364 7.49 -21.30 -53.80
C LEU A 364 6.23 -21.37 -54.65
N ARG A 365 6.45 -21.26 -55.98
CA ARG A 365 5.54 -21.70 -57.03
C ARG A 365 5.58 -23.21 -57.16
#